data_AF-A0AAJ6AQZ4-F1
#
_entry.id   AF-A0AAJ6AQZ4-F1
#
_cell.length_a   1.000
_cell.length_b   1.000
_cell.length_c   1.000
_cell.angle_alpha   90.00
_cell.angle_beta   90.00
_cell.angle_gamma   90.00
#
_symmetry.space_group_name_H-M   'P 1'
#
loop_
_entity.id
_entity.type
_entity.pdbx_description
1 polymer ?
#
loop_
_entity_poly.entity_id
_entity_poly.type
_entity_poly.pdbx_seq_one_letter_code
_entity_poly.pdbx_strand_id
1 'polypeptide(L)'
;MDRPCPAGNRDLLDQVADVGLVVSEVPPGETPSRHRFQARGRLMAALSNVTILVEAGARSGAMRLAEQAHDLGRRVGAVPGPVTSATSAGPHRLLQERRGELVTDASQIINMLHMTEALNEAPTGSLIPSRFRSAPAQQRSSDTPTL
;
A
#
# COMPACT_ATOMS: atom_id res chain seq x y z
N MET A 1 4.72 -20.16 1.08
CA MET A 1 3.51 -19.94 0.27
C MET A 1 3.48 -21.07 -0.74
N ASP A 2 2.62 -22.05 -0.55
CA ASP A 2 2.81 -23.36 -1.20
C ASP A 2 2.03 -23.48 -2.53
N ARG A 3 1.20 -22.47 -2.83
CA ARG A 3 0.51 -22.27 -4.11
C ARG A 3 0.57 -20.80 -4.55
N PRO A 4 1.58 -20.38 -5.32
CA PRO A 4 1.67 -19.02 -5.84
C PRO A 4 0.51 -18.70 -6.79
N CYS A 5 -0.06 -17.50 -6.67
CA CYS A 5 -1.19 -17.05 -7.50
C CYS A 5 -1.03 -15.58 -7.93
N PRO A 6 -1.18 -15.27 -9.22
CA PRO A 6 -1.38 -16.23 -10.33
C PRO A 6 -0.11 -17.06 -10.60
N ALA A 7 -0.28 -18.28 -11.14
CA ALA A 7 0.83 -19.21 -11.36
C ALA A 7 1.93 -18.63 -12.27
N GLY A 8 1.55 -17.78 -13.23
CA GLY A 8 2.49 -17.09 -14.13
C GLY A 8 3.40 -16.06 -13.44
N ASN A 9 3.15 -15.72 -12.17
CA ASN A 9 3.95 -14.76 -11.42
C ASN A 9 4.87 -15.44 -10.40
N ARG A 10 5.11 -16.75 -10.49
CA ARG A 10 5.94 -17.48 -9.52
C ARG A 10 7.32 -16.85 -9.35
N ASP A 11 8.03 -16.65 -10.44
CA ASP A 11 9.41 -16.13 -10.39
C ASP A 11 9.46 -14.72 -9.79
N LEU A 12 8.44 -13.88 -10.05
CA LEU A 12 8.31 -12.56 -9.42
C LEU A 12 8.04 -12.68 -7.91
N LEU A 13 7.18 -13.61 -7.50
CA LEU A 13 6.88 -13.82 -6.09
C LEU A 13 8.10 -14.33 -5.32
N ASP A 14 8.90 -15.20 -5.94
CA ASP A 14 10.14 -15.71 -5.36
C ASP A 14 11.16 -14.56 -5.19
N GLN A 15 11.34 -13.72 -6.20
CA GLN A 15 12.19 -12.52 -6.10
C GLN A 15 11.73 -11.56 -4.99
N VAL A 16 10.41 -11.36 -4.84
CA VAL A 16 9.86 -10.53 -3.75
C VAL A 16 10.10 -11.17 -2.39
N ALA A 17 10.05 -12.50 -2.29
CA ALA A 17 10.33 -13.23 -1.06
C ALA A 17 11.82 -13.16 -0.66
N ASP A 18 12.73 -13.07 -1.64
CA ASP A 18 14.17 -13.01 -1.39
C ASP A 18 14.62 -11.70 -0.72
N VAL A 19 14.02 -10.57 -1.10
CA VAL A 19 14.41 -9.23 -0.61
C VAL A 19 13.34 -8.54 0.27
N GLY A 20 12.21 -9.20 0.47
CA GLY A 20 11.03 -8.59 1.07
C GLY A 20 10.16 -9.59 1.81
N LEU A 21 8.84 -9.47 1.62
CA LEU A 21 7.88 -10.26 2.37
C LEU A 21 6.66 -10.62 1.50
N VAL A 22 6.26 -11.88 1.57
CA VAL A 22 5.00 -12.38 1.00
C VAL A 22 4.11 -12.85 2.14
N VAL A 23 2.94 -12.22 2.30
CA VAL A 23 1.98 -12.50 3.38
C VAL A 23 0.72 -13.17 2.82
N SER A 24 0.19 -14.14 3.57
CA SER A 24 -1.10 -14.78 3.29
C SER A 24 -1.86 -15.04 4.58
N GLU A 25 -3.18 -14.79 4.56
CA GLU A 25 -4.12 -15.18 5.63
C GLU A 25 -4.72 -16.59 5.42
N VAL A 26 -4.32 -17.26 4.33
CA VAL A 26 -4.90 -18.53 3.90
C VAL A 26 -4.00 -19.68 4.36
N PRO A 27 -4.57 -20.76 4.93
CA PRO A 27 -3.79 -21.93 5.32
C PRO A 27 -3.00 -22.56 4.15
N PRO A 28 -1.86 -23.21 4.44
CA PRO A 28 -1.12 -24.03 3.46
C PRO A 28 -1.99 -24.97 2.63
N GLY A 29 -1.69 -25.13 1.35
CA GLY A 29 -2.34 -26.07 0.44
C GLY A 29 -3.71 -25.65 -0.14
N GLU A 30 -4.29 -24.55 0.33
CA GLU A 30 -5.59 -24.07 -0.14
C GLU A 30 -5.56 -23.47 -1.56
N THR A 31 -6.69 -23.59 -2.27
CA THR A 31 -6.79 -23.14 -3.67
C THR A 31 -7.23 -21.67 -3.74
N PRO A 32 -6.63 -20.85 -4.62
CA PRO A 32 -7.09 -19.49 -4.86
C PRO A 32 -8.56 -19.46 -5.27
N SER A 33 -9.36 -18.59 -4.64
CA SER A 33 -10.77 -18.40 -4.97
C SER A 33 -11.09 -16.92 -5.14
N ARG A 34 -12.18 -16.60 -5.84
CA ARG A 34 -12.63 -15.22 -6.03
C ARG A 34 -12.89 -14.50 -4.71
N HIS A 35 -13.48 -15.19 -3.73
CA HIS A 35 -13.71 -14.63 -2.39
C HIS A 35 -12.38 -14.29 -1.70
N ARG A 36 -11.37 -15.15 -1.79
CA ARG A 36 -10.03 -14.91 -1.23
C ARG A 36 -9.31 -13.76 -1.92
N PHE A 37 -9.49 -13.60 -3.23
CA PHE A 37 -8.95 -12.45 -3.97
C PHE A 37 -9.55 -11.12 -3.51
N GLN A 38 -10.81 -11.13 -3.07
CA GLN A 38 -11.43 -9.95 -2.46
C GLN A 38 -10.94 -9.74 -1.03
N ALA A 39 -10.77 -10.82 -0.26
CA ALA A 39 -10.28 -10.74 1.11
C ALA A 39 -8.86 -10.17 1.19
N ARG A 40 -7.92 -10.57 0.32
CA ARG A 40 -6.54 -10.05 0.36
C ARG A 40 -6.44 -8.53 0.20
N GLY A 41 -7.37 -7.90 -0.54
CA GLY A 41 -7.40 -6.45 -0.73
C GLY A 41 -7.49 -5.69 0.60
N ARG A 42 -8.14 -6.28 1.61
CA ARG A 42 -8.23 -5.71 2.96
C ARG A 42 -6.88 -5.62 3.65
N LEU A 43 -6.02 -6.62 3.44
CA LEU A 43 -4.70 -6.67 4.07
C LEU A 43 -3.81 -5.61 3.44
N MET A 44 -3.84 -5.49 2.11
CA MET A 44 -3.14 -4.43 1.40
C MET A 44 -3.58 -3.05 1.88
N ALA A 45 -4.89 -2.80 1.97
CA ALA A 45 -5.42 -1.52 2.47
C ALA A 45 -4.99 -1.23 3.93
N ALA A 46 -5.03 -2.23 4.81
CA ALA A 46 -4.70 -2.05 6.23
C ALA A 46 -3.20 -1.83 6.49
N LEU A 47 -2.34 -2.54 5.74
CA LEU A 47 -0.89 -2.49 5.87
C LEU A 47 -0.27 -1.27 5.19
N SER A 48 -0.94 -0.67 4.21
CA SER A 48 -0.47 0.54 3.53
C SER A 48 -0.72 1.80 4.36
N ASN A 49 0.30 2.64 4.50
CA ASN A 49 0.13 4.02 5.00
C ASN A 49 -0.57 4.91 3.98
N VAL A 50 -0.20 4.75 2.70
CA VAL A 50 -0.75 5.47 1.55
C VAL A 50 -1.09 4.48 0.45
N THR A 51 -2.25 4.64 -0.19
CA THR A 51 -2.68 3.82 -1.33
C THR A 51 -2.88 4.69 -2.56
N ILE A 52 -2.25 4.36 -3.69
CA ILE A 52 -2.37 5.13 -4.94
C ILE A 52 -3.14 4.32 -5.99
N LEU A 53 -4.22 4.88 -6.51
CA LEU A 53 -4.98 4.33 -7.62
C LEU A 53 -4.53 4.98 -8.93
N VAL A 54 -3.78 4.24 -9.74
CA VAL A 54 -3.21 4.74 -11.00
C VAL A 54 -4.20 4.56 -12.16
N GLU A 55 -4.65 3.32 -12.37
CA GLU A 55 -5.60 2.97 -13.43
C GLU A 55 -6.57 1.90 -12.93
N ALA A 56 -7.87 2.20 -13.01
CA ALA A 56 -8.92 1.33 -12.54
C ALA A 56 -10.27 1.70 -13.15
N GLY A 57 -11.00 0.70 -13.66
CA GLY A 57 -12.42 0.88 -13.97
C GLY A 57 -13.26 1.07 -12.70
N ALA A 58 -14.43 1.70 -12.82
CA ALA A 58 -15.30 2.06 -11.70
C ALA A 58 -15.81 0.88 -10.84
N ARG A 59 -15.80 -0.35 -11.39
CA ARG A 59 -16.20 -1.60 -10.70
C ARG A 59 -15.05 -2.59 -10.52
N SER A 60 -13.80 -2.10 -10.61
CA SER A 60 -12.61 -2.94 -10.48
C SER A 60 -12.32 -3.34 -9.04
N GLY A 61 -11.54 -4.40 -8.85
CA GLY A 61 -11.04 -4.77 -7.52
C GLY A 61 -10.12 -3.72 -6.90
N ALA A 62 -9.35 -3.00 -7.72
CA ALA A 62 -8.49 -1.91 -7.28
C ALA A 62 -9.30 -0.73 -6.72
N MET A 63 -10.42 -0.38 -7.34
CA MET A 63 -11.33 0.65 -6.81
C MET A 63 -11.82 0.29 -5.41
N ARG A 64 -12.29 -0.96 -5.21
CA ARG A 64 -12.74 -1.42 -3.91
C ARG A 64 -11.64 -1.43 -2.84
N LEU A 65 -10.39 -1.72 -3.23
CA LEU A 65 -9.24 -1.62 -2.32
C LEU A 65 -9.01 -0.15 -1.90
N ALA A 66 -9.06 0.78 -2.83
CA ALA A 66 -8.92 2.21 -2.54
C ALA A 66 -10.04 2.73 -1.63
N GLU A 67 -11.29 2.33 -1.88
CA GLU A 67 -12.43 2.63 -1.00
C GLU A 67 -12.19 2.10 0.42
N GLN A 68 -11.72 0.85 0.54
CA GLN A 68 -11.42 0.26 1.84
C GLN A 68 -10.27 0.95 2.56
N ALA A 69 -9.22 1.38 1.85
CA ALA A 69 -8.12 2.15 2.42
C ALA A 69 -8.64 3.49 2.98
N HIS A 70 -9.47 4.19 2.21
CA HIS A 70 -10.13 5.42 2.67
C HIS A 70 -10.98 5.19 3.93
N ASP A 71 -11.79 4.14 3.95
CA ASP A 71 -12.67 3.82 5.09
C ASP A 71 -11.88 3.44 6.36
N LEU A 72 -10.65 2.94 6.20
CA LEU A 72 -9.69 2.71 7.29
C LEU A 72 -8.96 3.98 7.75
N GLY A 73 -9.30 5.15 7.20
CA GLY A 73 -8.63 6.43 7.47
C GLY A 73 -7.23 6.50 6.87
N ARG A 74 -6.89 5.64 5.91
CA ARG A 74 -5.62 5.75 5.17
C ARG A 74 -5.74 6.81 4.10
N ARG A 75 -4.62 7.46 3.79
CA ARG A 75 -4.57 8.40 2.68
C ARG A 75 -4.64 7.64 1.36
N VAL A 76 -5.50 8.14 0.47
CA VAL A 76 -5.69 7.58 -0.86
C VAL A 76 -5.37 8.66 -1.89
N GLY A 77 -4.55 8.31 -2.87
CA GLY A 77 -4.22 9.15 -4.01
C GLY A 77 -4.83 8.59 -5.29
N ALA A 78 -5.14 9.47 -6.24
CA ALA A 78 -5.68 9.11 -7.54
C ALA A 78 -4.90 9.83 -8.65
N VAL A 79 -4.40 9.06 -9.60
CA VAL A 79 -3.68 9.61 -10.76
C VAL A 79 -4.69 9.96 -11.85
N PRO A 80 -4.70 11.20 -12.37
CA PRO A 80 -5.60 11.59 -13.44
C PRO A 80 -5.23 10.89 -14.76
N GLY A 81 -6.21 10.73 -15.65
CA GLY A 81 -5.99 10.21 -17.00
C GLY A 81 -6.99 10.73 -18.01
N PRO A 82 -6.92 10.27 -19.28
CA PRO A 82 -7.85 10.72 -20.31
C PRO A 82 -9.30 10.42 -19.94
N VAL A 83 -10.19 11.42 -20.08
CA VAL A 83 -11.64 11.25 -19.79
C VAL A 83 -12.32 10.22 -20.69
N THR A 84 -11.71 9.91 -21.83
CA THR A 84 -12.17 8.89 -22.78
C THR A 84 -11.73 7.47 -22.38
N SER A 85 -10.82 7.32 -21.42
CA SER A 85 -10.33 6.02 -20.97
C SER A 85 -11.26 5.40 -19.92
N ALA A 86 -11.67 4.16 -20.16
CA ALA A 86 -12.41 3.38 -19.18
C ALA A 86 -11.60 3.10 -17.89
N THR A 87 -10.26 3.08 -17.98
CA THR A 87 -9.38 2.88 -16.81
C THR A 87 -9.15 4.14 -15.99
N SER A 88 -9.57 5.32 -16.48
CA SER A 88 -9.54 6.55 -15.69
C SER A 88 -10.82 6.77 -14.88
N ALA A 89 -11.87 5.98 -15.10
CA ALA A 89 -13.16 6.12 -14.41
C ALA A 89 -13.07 5.97 -12.88
N GLY A 90 -12.23 5.05 -12.38
CA GLY A 90 -12.00 4.84 -10.95
C GLY A 90 -11.29 6.03 -10.28
N PRO A 91 -10.10 6.44 -10.75
CA PRO A 91 -9.43 7.63 -10.25
C PRO A 91 -10.31 8.89 -10.29
N HIS A 92 -11.02 9.14 -11.39
CA HIS A 92 -11.92 10.29 -11.50
C HIS A 92 -13.05 10.23 -10.48
N ARG A 93 -13.61 9.05 -10.22
CA ARG A 93 -14.64 8.87 -9.19
C ARG A 93 -14.12 9.16 -7.79
N LEU A 94 -12.91 8.69 -7.44
CA LEU A 94 -12.31 9.02 -6.14
C LEU A 94 -12.14 10.52 -5.94
N LEU A 95 -11.67 11.22 -6.98
CA LEU A 95 -11.50 12.67 -6.95
C LEU A 95 -12.84 13.40 -6.83
N GLN A 96 -13.84 12.98 -7.61
CA GLN A 96 -15.18 13.55 -7.60
C GLN A 96 -15.87 13.39 -6.23
N GLU A 97 -15.72 12.22 -5.61
CA GLU A 97 -16.28 11.91 -4.29
C GLU A 97 -15.45 12.49 -3.13
N ARG A 98 -14.33 13.19 -3.42
CA ARG A 98 -13.37 13.70 -2.43
C ARG A 98 -12.81 12.61 -1.50
N ARG A 99 -12.70 11.38 -2.01
CA ARG A 99 -12.16 10.22 -1.29
C ARG A 99 -10.69 9.97 -1.61
N GLY A 100 -10.13 10.67 -2.59
CA GLY A 100 -8.71 10.65 -2.90
C GLY A 100 -8.13 12.04 -3.17
N GLU A 101 -6.84 12.19 -2.92
CA GLU A 101 -6.02 13.35 -3.28
C GLU A 101 -5.53 13.19 -4.74
N LEU A 102 -5.48 14.29 -5.50
CA LEU A 102 -4.93 14.26 -6.86
C LEU A 102 -3.42 14.02 -6.78
N VAL A 103 -2.94 13.03 -7.54
CA VAL A 103 -1.51 12.69 -7.61
C VAL A 103 -1.02 12.80 -9.05
N THR A 104 -0.17 13.79 -9.31
CA THR A 104 0.45 14.00 -10.64
C THR A 104 1.93 13.67 -10.67
N ASP A 105 2.57 13.56 -9.51
CA ASP A 105 4.00 13.29 -9.38
C ASP A 105 4.33 12.60 -8.05
N ALA A 106 5.54 12.04 -7.97
CA ALA A 106 5.98 11.25 -6.82
C ALA A 106 6.19 12.08 -5.55
N SER A 107 6.49 13.39 -5.65
CA SER A 107 6.70 14.23 -4.48
C SER A 107 5.42 14.39 -3.65
N GLN A 108 4.27 14.39 -4.32
CA GLN A 108 2.96 14.40 -3.67
C GLN A 108 2.73 13.13 -2.83
N ILE A 109 3.14 11.96 -3.34
CA ILE A 109 3.06 10.69 -2.59
C ILE A 109 3.96 10.73 -1.34
N ILE A 110 5.19 11.24 -1.48
CA ILE A 110 6.13 11.40 -0.35
C ILE A 110 5.54 12.33 0.72
N ASN A 111 4.94 13.45 0.30
CA ASN A 111 4.28 14.36 1.24
C ASN A 111 3.12 13.70 1.97
N MET A 112 2.30 12.89 1.28
CA MET A 112 1.23 12.11 1.92
C MET A 112 1.77 11.14 2.98
N LEU A 113 2.91 10.50 2.72
CA LEU A 113 3.58 9.62 3.69
C LEU A 113 4.02 10.39 4.93
N HIS A 114 4.77 11.48 4.77
CA HIS A 114 5.23 12.31 5.89
C HIS A 114 4.06 12.84 6.74
N MET A 115 2.95 13.22 6.11
CA MET A 115 1.74 13.65 6.83
C MET A 115 1.09 12.52 7.63
N THR A 116 1.22 11.27 7.17
CA THR A 116 0.72 10.10 7.89
C THR A 116 1.61 9.76 9.09
N GLU A 117 2.92 9.88 8.93
CA GLU A 117 3.89 9.66 10.00
C GLU A 117 3.77 10.72 11.10
N ALA A 118 3.62 11.99 10.75
CA ALA A 118 3.39 13.07 11.73
C ALA A 118 2.14 12.85 12.59
N LEU A 119 1.08 12.26 12.02
CA LEU A 119 -0.14 11.89 12.77
C LEU A 119 0.08 10.69 13.70
N ASN A 120 0.98 9.77 13.34
CA ASN A 120 1.36 8.63 14.19
C ASN A 120 2.35 9.00 15.30
N GLU A 121 3.16 10.05 15.09
CA GLU A 121 4.15 10.56 16.05
C GLU A 121 3.54 11.49 17.13
N ALA A 122 2.34 12.04 16.89
CA ALA A 122 1.57 12.70 17.95
C ALA A 122 1.33 11.70 19.10
N PRO A 123 1.43 12.11 20.39
CA PRO A 123 1.50 11.19 21.52
C PRO A 123 0.14 10.52 21.77
N THR A 124 -0.21 9.56 20.93
CA THR A 124 -1.28 8.60 21.15
C THR A 124 -0.61 7.38 21.76
N GLY A 125 -0.91 7.14 23.04
CA GLY A 125 -0.33 6.08 23.85
C GLY A 125 -0.13 4.78 23.06
N SER A 126 1.13 4.35 23.02
CA SER A 126 1.64 3.19 22.28
C SER A 126 0.82 1.91 22.54
N LEU A 127 -0.08 1.56 21.62
CA LEU A 127 -0.70 0.23 21.55
C LEU A 127 0.22 -0.81 20.89
N ILE A 128 1.38 -0.40 20.38
CA ILE A 128 2.43 -1.32 19.91
C ILE A 128 3.30 -1.71 21.11
N PRO A 129 3.38 -3.01 21.49
CA PRO A 129 4.34 -3.46 22.49
C PRO A 129 5.76 -3.10 22.06
N SER A 130 6.56 -2.59 23.00
CA SER A 130 7.92 -2.08 22.77
C SER A 130 8.86 -3.06 22.05
N ARG A 131 8.55 -4.35 22.05
CA ARG A 131 9.30 -5.40 21.32
C ARG A 131 9.21 -5.31 19.80
N PHE A 132 8.25 -4.55 19.25
CA PHE A 132 8.09 -4.33 17.81
C PHE A 132 8.55 -2.94 17.35
N ARG A 133 9.09 -2.10 18.25
CA ARG A 133 9.80 -0.89 17.82
C ARG A 133 11.18 -1.27 17.32
N SER A 134 11.40 -1.15 16.02
CA SER A 134 12.73 -1.07 15.44
C SER A 134 13.46 0.14 16.03
N ALA A 135 14.68 -0.07 16.52
CA ALA A 135 15.52 1.00 17.04
C ALA A 135 15.87 1.98 15.91
N PRO A 136 15.90 3.31 16.16
CA PRO A 136 16.37 4.26 15.17
C PRO A 136 17.84 3.94 14.83
N ALA A 137 18.15 3.89 13.54
CA ALA A 137 19.49 3.67 13.04
C ALA A 137 20.41 4.79 13.56
N GLN A 138 21.29 4.46 14.51
CA GLN A 138 22.33 5.37 14.97
C GLN A 138 23.25 5.70 13.79
N GLN A 139 23.24 6.97 13.39
CA GLN A 139 24.23 7.56 12.48
C GLN A 139 25.62 7.30 13.06
N ARG A 140 26.39 6.41 12.42
CA ARG A 140 27.83 6.31 12.63
C ARG A 140 28.47 7.53 11.98
N SER A 141 28.86 8.49 12.82
CA SER A 141 29.70 9.62 12.45
C SER A 141 31.02 9.11 11.84
N SER A 142 31.35 9.67 10.69
CA SER A 142 32.59 9.47 9.95
C SER A 142 33.76 10.17 10.64
N ASP A 143 34.66 9.40 11.26
CA ASP A 143 36.00 9.91 11.58
C ASP A 143 36.94 9.57 10.42
N THR A 144 37.41 10.64 9.77
CA THR A 144 38.47 10.61 8.75
C THR A 144 39.79 10.82 9.48
N PRO A 145 40.78 9.91 9.42
CA PRO A 145 42.11 10.23 9.88
C PRO A 145 42.86 10.95 8.76
N THR A 146 43.21 12.20 9.02
CA THR A 146 44.25 12.95 8.30
C THR A 146 45.59 12.62 8.94
N LEU A 147 46.58 12.34 8.06
CA LEU A 147 48.02 12.04 8.26
C LEU A 147 48.40 10.60 8.62
#